data_AF-A0A8J8KA43-F1
#
_entry.id   AF-A0A8J8KA43-F1
#
_cell.length_a   1.000
_cell.length_b   1.000
_cell.length_c   1.000
_cell.angle_alpha   90.00
_cell.angle_beta   90.00
_cell.angle_gamma   90.00
#
_symmetry.space_group_name_H-M   'P 1'
#
loop_
_entity.id
_entity.type
_entity.pdbx_description
1 polymer ?
#
loop_
_entity_poly.entity_id
_entity_poly.type
_entity_poly.pdbx_seq_one_letter_code
_entity_poly.pdbx_strand_id
1 'polypeptide(L)'
;MEESNNGKPIIFWCNGANCRKKKGKLLDFYVKKYNLKNKIEIEKMDCNNRCQQAPVLHLHPEDIWFSEKDLGTIIKRNILNK
;
A
#
# COMPACT_ATOMS: atom_id res chain seq x y z
N MET A 1 -2.27 4.50 -19.55
CA MET A 1 -1.87 4.17 -18.18
C MET A 1 -0.65 3.30 -18.32
N GLU A 2 0.51 3.80 -17.90
CA GLU A 2 1.80 3.13 -18.08
C GLU A 2 1.84 1.80 -17.34
N GLU A 3 1.97 0.72 -18.11
CA GLU A 3 2.36 -0.59 -17.62
C GLU A 3 3.84 -0.54 -17.22
N SER A 4 4.10 -0.34 -15.92
CA SER A 4 5.44 -0.39 -15.36
C SER A 4 5.96 -1.83 -15.39
N ASN A 5 6.87 -2.06 -16.33
CA ASN A 5 7.54 -3.30 -16.66
C ASN A 5 8.52 -3.76 -15.56
N ASN A 6 7.97 -4.28 -14.46
CA ASN A 6 8.66 -5.09 -13.46
C ASN A 6 7.56 -5.83 -12.69
N GLY A 7 7.44 -7.17 -12.76
CA GLY A 7 6.28 -7.93 -12.23
C GLY A 7 6.05 -7.90 -10.70
N LYS A 8 6.47 -6.85 -10.01
CA LYS A 8 6.31 -6.62 -8.58
C LYS A 8 4.94 -6.00 -8.29
N PRO A 9 4.23 -6.46 -7.26
CA PRO A 9 3.03 -5.77 -6.79
C PRO A 9 3.33 -4.34 -6.37
N ILE A 10 2.40 -3.42 -6.64
CA ILE A 10 2.51 -2.00 -6.31
C ILE A 10 1.49 -1.67 -5.22
N ILE A 11 1.93 -1.02 -4.14
CA ILE A 11 1.05 -0.45 -3.13
C ILE A 11 0.91 1.05 -3.37
N PHE A 12 -0.25 1.47 -3.86
CA PHE A 12 -0.62 2.88 -3.91
C PHE A 12 -1.11 3.37 -2.56
N TRP A 13 -0.77 4.61 -2.21
CA TRP A 13 -1.26 5.23 -0.99
C TRP A 13 -1.77 6.65 -1.22
N CYS A 14 -2.90 6.95 -0.61
CA CYS A 14 -3.57 8.24 -0.77
C CYS A 14 -2.75 9.36 -0.12
N ASN A 15 -2.36 10.37 -0.91
CA ASN A 15 -1.56 11.50 -0.43
C ASN A 15 -2.38 12.56 0.33
N GLY A 16 -3.70 12.39 0.49
CA GLY A 16 -4.57 13.38 1.12
C GLY A 16 -4.17 13.70 2.57
N ALA A 17 -4.53 14.88 3.06
CA ALA A 17 -4.10 15.38 4.37
C ALA A 17 -4.40 14.42 5.54
N ASN A 18 -5.59 13.81 5.56
CA ASN A 18 -5.98 12.82 6.58
C ASN A 18 -5.15 11.53 6.49
N CYS A 19 -4.87 11.06 5.27
CA CYS A 19 -4.05 9.89 5.04
C CYS A 19 -2.59 10.16 5.44
N ARG A 20 -1.99 11.30 5.06
CA ARG A 20 -0.63 11.67 5.48
C ARG A 20 -0.45 11.72 6.99
N LYS A 21 -1.42 12.30 7.71
CA LYS A 21 -1.40 12.36 9.19
C LYS A 21 -1.35 10.97 9.84
N LYS A 22 -2.03 9.99 9.24
CA LYS A 22 -2.09 8.62 9.75
C LYS A 22 -1.00 7.70 9.18
N LYS A 23 -0.52 7.96 7.96
CA LYS A 23 0.37 7.08 7.19
C LYS A 23 1.87 7.28 7.47
N GLY A 24 2.26 7.49 8.72
CA GLY A 24 3.66 7.78 9.03
C GLY A 24 4.53 6.57 9.33
N LYS A 25 4.00 5.57 10.05
CA LYS A 25 4.86 4.56 10.69
C LYS A 25 4.56 3.13 10.29
N LEU A 26 3.29 2.79 10.05
CA LEU A 26 2.93 1.38 9.84
C LEU A 26 3.45 0.84 8.51
N LEU A 27 3.21 1.51 7.39
CA LEU A 27 3.66 1.00 6.08
C LEU A 27 5.18 0.79 6.05
N ASP A 28 5.93 1.80 6.45
CA ASP A 28 7.39 1.73 6.49
C ASP A 28 7.90 0.66 7.48
N PHE A 29 7.22 0.49 8.61
CA PHE A 29 7.49 -0.58 9.57
C PHE A 29 7.32 -1.95 8.92
N TYR A 30 6.21 -2.20 8.23
CA TYR A 30 5.93 -3.48 7.57
C TYR A 30 6.90 -3.76 6.43
N VAL A 31 7.25 -2.75 5.63
CA VAL A 31 8.24 -2.85 4.56
C VAL A 31 9.61 -3.24 5.11
N LYS A 32 10.04 -2.65 6.23
CA LYS A 32 11.28 -3.01 6.90
C LYS A 32 11.20 -4.40 7.55
N LYS A 33 10.15 -4.66 8.33
CA LYS A 33 9.94 -5.91 9.07
C LYS A 33 9.97 -7.15 8.18
N TYR A 34 9.40 -7.05 6.99
CA TYR A 34 9.30 -8.16 6.04
C TYR A 34 10.29 -8.08 4.87
N ASN A 35 11.26 -7.15 4.94
CA ASN A 35 12.26 -6.92 3.91
C ASN A 35 11.66 -6.77 2.48
N LEU A 36 10.59 -5.99 2.36
CA LEU A 36 9.79 -5.89 1.13
C LEU A 36 10.34 -4.92 0.09
N LYS A 37 11.42 -4.18 0.39
CA LYS A 37 11.96 -3.12 -0.49
C LYS A 37 12.20 -3.57 -1.93
N ASN A 38 12.62 -4.83 -2.12
CA ASN A 38 12.89 -5.39 -3.44
C ASN A 38 11.71 -6.21 -4.00
N LYS A 39 10.65 -6.43 -3.21
CA LYS A 39 9.48 -7.25 -3.54
C LYS A 39 8.26 -6.45 -3.99
N ILE A 40 8.14 -5.21 -3.53
CA ILE A 40 7.03 -4.33 -3.90
C ILE A 40 7.53 -2.95 -4.31
N GLU A 41 6.68 -2.25 -5.04
CA GLU A 41 6.80 -0.82 -5.28
C GLU A 41 5.76 -0.08 -4.43
N ILE A 42 6.04 1.18 -4.09
CA ILE A 42 5.15 2.00 -3.27
C ILE A 42 5.02 3.35 -3.95
N GLU A 43 3.81 3.66 -4.40
CA GLU A 43 3.52 4.87 -5.16
C GLU A 43 2.46 5.74 -4.49
N LYS A 44 2.56 7.05 -4.71
CA LYS A 44 1.55 8.00 -4.23
C LYS A 44 0.38 8.04 -5.20
N MET A 45 -0.84 8.13 -4.68
CA MET A 45 -2.03 8.44 -5.46
C MET A 45 -2.75 9.67 -4.90
N ASP A 46 -3.58 10.29 -5.73
CA ASP A 46 -4.40 11.43 -5.35
C ASP A 46 -5.47 11.08 -4.32
N CYS A 47 -6.02 12.12 -3.68
CA CYS A 47 -7.09 11.96 -2.72
C CYS A 47 -8.37 11.45 -3.41
N ASN A 48 -8.85 10.29 -2.98
CA ASN A 48 -10.05 9.65 -3.50
C ASN A 48 -11.30 9.88 -2.63
N ASN A 49 -11.27 10.89 -1.75
CA ASN A 49 -12.36 11.26 -0.83
C ASN A 49 -12.79 10.19 0.19
N ARG A 50 -12.05 9.08 0.36
CA ARG A 50 -12.34 8.02 1.35
C ARG A 50 -11.69 8.29 2.71
N CYS A 51 -11.77 9.53 3.20
CA CYS A 51 -11.10 9.97 4.42
C CYS A 51 -11.50 9.18 5.69
N GLN A 52 -12.71 8.63 5.75
CA GLN A 52 -13.16 7.80 6.86
C GLN A 52 -12.35 6.49 7.00
N GLN A 53 -11.81 6.00 5.88
CA GLN A 53 -10.97 4.81 5.82
C GLN A 53 -9.48 5.14 5.84
N ALA A 54 -9.11 6.41 6.08
CA ALA A 54 -7.72 6.83 6.09
C ALA A 54 -6.92 6.07 7.16
N PRO A 55 -5.68 5.64 6.84
CA PRO A 55 -5.01 5.84 5.55
C PRO A 55 -5.50 4.86 4.48
N VAL A 56 -5.81 5.39 3.29
CA VAL A 56 -6.32 4.58 2.17
C VAL A 56 -5.16 4.06 1.34
N LEU A 57 -5.13 2.73 1.17
CA LEU A 57 -4.12 1.99 0.42
C LEU A 57 -4.79 1.15 -0.66
N HIS A 58 -4.06 0.84 -1.72
CA HIS A 58 -4.51 -0.01 -2.81
C HIS A 58 -3.35 -0.89 -3.29
N LEU A 59 -3.63 -2.18 -3.51
CA LEU A 59 -2.66 -3.17 -3.98
C LEU A 59 -3.00 -3.57 -5.41
N HIS A 60 -2.05 -3.41 -6.31
CA HIS A 60 -2.12 -3.83 -7.71
C HIS A 60 -1.10 -4.97 -7.97
N PRO A 61 -1.39 -5.97 -8.83
CA PRO A 61 -2.59 -6.13 -9.67
C PRO A 61 -3.84 -6.73 -9.02
N GLU A 62 -3.77 -7.13 -7.76
CA GLU A 62 -4.87 -7.77 -7.03
C GLU A 62 -6.13 -6.89 -6.86
N ASP A 63 -6.02 -5.60 -7.16
CA ASP A 63 -7.06 -4.57 -7.10
C ASP A 63 -7.75 -4.47 -5.72
N ILE A 64 -6.99 -4.67 -4.65
CA ILE A 64 -7.50 -4.67 -3.29
C ILE A 64 -7.36 -3.27 -2.69
N TRP A 65 -8.46 -2.69 -2.23
CA TRP A 65 -8.48 -1.46 -1.42
C TRP A 65 -8.50 -1.81 0.07
N PHE A 66 -7.64 -1.19 0.87
CA PHE A 66 -7.50 -1.53 2.28
C PHE A 66 -7.00 -0.37 3.14
N SER A 67 -7.14 -0.53 4.44
CA SER A 67 -6.65 0.41 5.45
C SER A 67 -5.36 -0.09 6.11
N GLU A 68 -4.74 0.72 6.97
CA GLU A 68 -3.59 0.26 7.75
C GLU A 68 -3.88 -0.97 8.63
N LYS A 69 -5.14 -1.16 9.06
CA LYS A 69 -5.53 -2.28 9.93
C LYS A 69 -5.34 -3.63 9.23
N ASP A 70 -5.49 -3.65 7.92
CA ASP A 70 -5.47 -4.85 7.10
C ASP A 70 -4.07 -5.13 6.52
N LEU A 71 -3.16 -4.17 6.62
CA LEU A 71 -1.85 -4.17 5.96
C LEU A 71 -1.05 -5.45 6.23
N GLY A 72 -1.01 -5.92 7.49
CA GLY A 72 -0.28 -7.14 7.83
C GLY A 72 -0.88 -8.40 7.19
N THR A 73 -2.20 -8.48 7.09
CA THR A 73 -2.90 -9.59 6.46
C THR A 73 -2.71 -9.56 4.94
N ILE A 74 -2.85 -8.38 4.33
CA ILE A 74 -2.67 -8.19 2.89
C ILE A 74 -1.23 -8.53 2.47
N ILE A 75 -0.22 -8.06 3.21
CA ILE A 75 1.19 -8.37 2.90
C ILE A 75 1.46 -9.87 2.98
N LYS A 76 1.02 -10.53 4.06
CA LYS A 76 1.27 -11.97 4.21
C LYS A 76 0.61 -12.78 3.10
N ARG A 77 -0.66 -12.51 2.80
CA ARG A 77 -1.44 -13.29 1.82
C ARG A 77 -1.02 -13.05 0.38
N ASN A 78 -0.73 -11.81 0.01
CA ASN A 78 -0.57 -11.44 -1.40
C ASN A 78 0.89 -11.19 -1.82
N ILE A 79 1.81 -10.99 -0.87
CA ILE A 79 3.23 -10.70 -1.17
C ILE A 79 4.16 -11.81 -0.65
N LEU A 80 3.93 -12.33 0.56
CA LEU A 80 4.86 -13.31 1.17
C LEU A 80 4.52 -14.76 0.86
N ASN A 81 3.24 -15.11 0.76
CA ASN A 81 2.76 -16.47 0.53
C ASN A 81 2.42 -16.76 -0.96
N LYS A 82 2.91 -15.92 -1.88
CA LYS A 82 2.86 -16.18 -3.32
C LYS A 82 4.06 -17.02 -3.74
#